data_AF-C5KBN7-F1
#
_entry.id   AF-C5KBN7-F1
#
_cell.length_a   1.000
_cell.length_b   1.000
_cell.length_c   1.000
_cell.angle_alpha   90.00
_cell.angle_beta   90.00
_cell.angle_gamma   90.00
#
_symmetry.space_group_name_H-M   'P 1'
#
loop_
_entity.id
_entity.type
_entity.pdbx_description
1 polymer ?
#
loop_
_entity_poly.entity_id
_entity_poly.type
_entity_poly.pdbx_seq_one_letter_code
_entity_poly.pdbx_strand_id
1 'polypeptide(L)'
;MGSRKMAHRSLNLRGTLPGSYSFENSLYYFTQRLKASYGIVPWTGFMSAHARLIPDRAIGGCRGVLTDNKRFTQDDRAMFQKILDTIKRSGKCDIVFLKWEDYSFQEQLRIFADSDVYISGVGTGITRAHMIKPGGVVVNLGELESLGDPARVQASYRDVQFSTGAPYLGAMFYPPRLWNIYGEFQPEAVQYIIEKAVDKVEEGFPLPRPLEDGLSHVGKSFDKYCQESPTDCESLEVELNPFDRAGNDYWCALCSWPEYIGLDSMWRKGQRCEWYDQSRSCHFNYELFDRHRSPDHVAFDKECHEASRGSMRRQREKLLAQKAAEFGVDVSALTPGQATEALLMGDPPECPARYEEGRTCSCQPLVWM
;
A
#
# COMPACT_ATOMS: atom_id res chain seq x y z
N MET A 1 0.80 13.67 -21.76
CA MET A 1 0.76 14.22 -20.39
C MET A 1 1.73 13.43 -19.53
N GLY A 2 2.89 14.00 -19.25
CA GLY A 2 3.87 13.41 -18.35
C GLY A 2 4.76 14.53 -17.88
N SER A 3 4.57 15.01 -16.64
CA SER A 3 5.67 15.70 -15.99
C SER A 3 6.83 14.70 -15.98
N ARG A 4 8.01 15.12 -16.44
CA ARG A 4 9.24 14.30 -16.45
C ARG A 4 9.71 13.90 -15.03
N LYS A 5 8.84 14.08 -14.04
CA LYS A 5 9.06 13.93 -12.62
C LYS A 5 8.16 12.84 -12.05
N MET A 6 8.55 11.57 -12.20
CA MET A 6 7.73 10.45 -11.71
C MET A 6 7.70 10.36 -10.17
N ALA A 7 8.78 10.76 -9.50
CA ALA A 7 8.88 10.73 -8.04
C ALA A 7 8.13 11.85 -7.31
N HIS A 8 7.88 12.97 -7.98
CA HIS A 8 7.08 14.08 -7.43
C HIS A 8 5.68 13.65 -7.00
N ARG A 9 5.14 12.58 -7.59
CA ARG A 9 3.72 12.18 -7.45
C ARG A 9 3.39 11.54 -6.11
N SER A 10 4.38 10.96 -5.44
CA SER A 10 4.25 10.41 -4.09
C SER A 10 4.75 11.38 -3.00
N LEU A 11 5.33 12.53 -3.37
CA LEU A 11 6.19 13.31 -2.46
C LEU A 11 5.96 14.79 -2.35
N ASN A 12 5.30 15.40 -3.31
CA ASN A 12 5.16 16.85 -3.28
C ASN A 12 3.82 17.24 -2.64
N LEU A 13 3.89 17.99 -1.55
CA LEU A 13 2.75 18.64 -0.87
C LEU A 13 1.89 19.51 -1.80
N ARG A 14 2.44 19.93 -2.95
CA ARG A 14 1.77 20.69 -4.03
C ARG A 14 1.70 19.91 -5.35
N GLY A 15 2.32 18.73 -5.44
CA GLY A 15 2.48 17.95 -6.66
C GLY A 15 1.72 16.63 -6.56
N THR A 16 0.42 16.77 -6.46
CA THR A 16 -0.43 15.83 -7.17
C THR A 16 -0.20 15.99 -8.69
N LEU A 17 -0.80 15.17 -9.57
CA LEU A 17 -0.86 15.53 -10.99
C LEU A 17 -1.24 17.01 -11.10
N PRO A 18 -0.68 17.80 -12.04
CA PRO A 18 -1.20 19.14 -12.29
C PRO A 18 -2.72 19.07 -12.36
N GLY A 19 -3.39 19.72 -11.41
CA GLY A 19 -4.84 19.61 -11.29
C GLY A 19 -5.44 18.57 -10.35
N SER A 20 -4.72 17.81 -9.51
CA SER A 20 -5.42 16.79 -8.69
C SER A 20 -6.07 17.32 -7.42
N TYR A 21 -5.54 18.42 -6.86
CA TYR A 21 -6.20 19.20 -5.79
C TYR A 21 -6.86 20.50 -6.28
N SER A 22 -6.65 20.87 -7.55
CA SER A 22 -7.47 21.89 -8.22
C SER A 22 -8.47 21.21 -9.17
N PHE A 23 -9.33 21.98 -9.82
CA PHE A 23 -10.48 21.51 -10.61
C PHE A 23 -10.16 20.65 -11.86
N GLU A 24 -8.95 20.12 -11.97
CA GLU A 24 -8.42 19.51 -13.19
C GLU A 24 -7.81 18.13 -12.94
N ASN A 25 -8.54 17.23 -12.27
CA ASN A 25 -8.01 15.89 -12.00
C ASN A 25 -7.81 15.14 -13.32
N SER A 26 -6.63 15.31 -13.92
CA SER A 26 -6.30 14.84 -15.27
C SER A 26 -6.47 13.33 -15.39
N LEU A 27 -6.26 12.61 -14.29
CA LEU A 27 -6.49 11.18 -14.17
C LEU A 27 -7.98 10.84 -14.15
N TYR A 28 -8.80 11.59 -13.41
CA TYR A 28 -10.26 11.49 -13.50
C TYR A 28 -10.75 11.74 -14.93
N TYR A 29 -10.37 12.85 -15.57
CA TYR A 29 -10.82 13.15 -16.93
C TYR A 29 -10.32 12.16 -17.97
N PHE A 30 -9.08 11.69 -17.86
CA PHE A 30 -8.57 10.60 -18.68
C PHE A 30 -9.44 9.35 -18.53
N THR A 31 -9.75 8.98 -17.28
CA THR A 31 -10.62 7.84 -16.96
C THR A 31 -12.02 8.00 -17.55
N GLN A 32 -12.64 9.18 -17.38
CA GLN A 32 -13.99 9.42 -17.87
C GLN A 32 -14.04 9.37 -19.40
N ARG A 33 -13.06 9.96 -20.09
CA ARG A 33 -12.95 9.87 -21.55
C ARG A 33 -12.75 8.43 -22.03
N LEU A 34 -11.92 7.66 -21.32
CA LEU A 34 -11.74 6.23 -21.59
C LEU A 34 -13.06 5.48 -21.41
N LYS A 35 -13.75 5.62 -20.28
CA LYS A 35 -15.06 4.99 -20.07
C LYS A 35 -16.08 5.40 -21.14
N ALA A 36 -16.07 6.67 -21.56
CA ALA A 36 -16.95 7.18 -22.60
C ALA A 36 -16.67 6.61 -23.99
N SER A 37 -15.40 6.44 -24.35
CA SER A 37 -15.02 5.80 -25.62
C SER A 37 -15.46 4.35 -25.72
N TYR A 38 -15.66 3.69 -24.58
CA TYR A 38 -16.21 2.33 -24.50
C TYR A 38 -17.72 2.28 -24.24
N GLY A 39 -18.42 3.43 -24.29
CA GLY A 39 -19.87 3.52 -24.11
C GLY A 39 -20.35 3.18 -22.71
N ILE A 40 -19.47 3.25 -21.70
CA ILE A 40 -19.80 2.93 -20.29
C ILE A 40 -20.45 4.14 -19.61
N VAL A 41 -19.99 5.34 -19.95
CA VAL A 41 -20.55 6.62 -19.48
C VAL A 41 -20.86 7.52 -20.69
N PRO A 42 -21.87 8.40 -20.60
CA PRO A 42 -22.26 9.25 -21.72
C PRO A 42 -21.26 10.39 -21.93
N TRP A 43 -20.81 10.69 -23.16
CA TRP A 43 -19.86 11.79 -23.44
C TRP A 43 -20.21 13.17 -22.85
N THR A 44 -21.48 13.40 -22.55
CA THR A 44 -22.02 14.63 -22.01
C THR A 44 -22.06 14.62 -20.47
N GLY A 45 -21.49 15.66 -19.83
CA GLY A 45 -21.68 15.93 -18.39
C GLY A 45 -20.41 15.91 -17.52
N PHE A 46 -19.46 15.02 -17.75
CA PHE A 46 -18.26 14.92 -16.91
C PHE A 46 -17.05 15.73 -17.40
N MET A 47 -17.10 16.37 -18.58
CA MET A 47 -16.00 17.20 -19.07
C MET A 47 -16.07 18.66 -18.62
N SER A 48 -17.08 19.03 -17.83
CA SER A 48 -17.12 20.39 -17.26
C SER A 48 -16.10 20.50 -16.13
N ALA A 49 -15.23 21.50 -16.21
CA ALA A 49 -14.32 21.89 -15.13
C ALA A 49 -15.07 22.27 -13.84
N HIS A 50 -16.37 22.54 -13.93
CA HIS A 50 -17.24 22.89 -12.79
C HIS A 50 -18.20 21.77 -12.39
N ALA A 51 -18.10 20.58 -13.02
CA ALA A 51 -18.90 19.44 -12.60
C ALA A 51 -18.51 19.04 -11.18
N ARG A 52 -19.44 19.21 -10.24
CA ARG A 52 -19.26 18.73 -8.87
C ARG A 52 -19.13 17.21 -8.92
N LEU A 53 -18.07 16.67 -8.30
CA LEU A 53 -17.98 15.24 -8.06
C LEU A 53 -19.07 14.87 -7.05
N ILE A 54 -20.07 14.15 -7.52
CA ILE A 54 -21.13 13.60 -6.67
C ILE A 54 -20.69 12.17 -6.34
N PRO A 55 -20.53 11.82 -5.04
CA PRO A 55 -20.33 10.42 -4.66
C PRO A 55 -21.51 9.62 -5.20
N ASP A 56 -21.21 8.64 -6.05
CA ASP A 56 -22.24 7.75 -6.58
C ASP A 56 -22.49 6.66 -5.53
N ARG A 57 -23.37 6.98 -4.57
CA ARG A 57 -23.82 6.01 -3.56
C ARG A 57 -24.35 4.79 -4.28
N ALA A 58 -23.91 3.61 -3.89
CA ALA A 58 -24.23 2.35 -4.56
C ALA A 58 -25.75 2.09 -4.69
N ILE A 59 -26.34 2.56 -5.78
CA ILE A 59 -27.72 2.21 -6.16
C ILE A 59 -27.68 0.72 -6.53
N GLY A 60 -28.12 -0.15 -5.63
CA GLY A 60 -28.10 -1.60 -5.81
C GLY A 60 -27.08 -2.38 -4.96
N GLY A 61 -26.53 -1.76 -3.90
CA GLY A 61 -25.62 -2.41 -2.94
C GLY A 61 -24.15 -2.29 -3.32
N CYS A 62 -23.26 -2.41 -2.32
CA CYS A 62 -21.81 -2.28 -2.53
C CYS A 62 -21.29 -3.31 -3.53
N ARG A 63 -20.47 -2.84 -4.48
CA ARG A 63 -19.73 -3.69 -5.41
C ARG A 63 -18.24 -3.49 -5.25
N GLY A 64 -17.45 -4.51 -5.50
CA GLY A 64 -16.00 -4.36 -5.50
C GLY A 64 -15.29 -5.28 -6.46
N VAL A 65 -13.99 -5.07 -6.55
CA VAL A 65 -13.10 -5.88 -7.36
C VAL A 65 -11.76 -6.08 -6.66
N LEU A 66 -11.36 -7.33 -6.52
CA LEU A 66 -10.01 -7.73 -6.16
C LEU A 66 -9.33 -8.23 -7.43
N THR A 67 -8.23 -7.61 -7.82
CA THR A 67 -7.51 -7.97 -9.04
C THR A 67 -6.43 -9.00 -8.76
N ASP A 68 -6.42 -10.10 -9.52
CA ASP A 68 -5.37 -11.11 -9.40
C ASP A 68 -4.00 -10.51 -9.72
N ASN A 69 -3.01 -11.05 -9.02
CA ASN A 69 -1.63 -10.63 -9.13
C ASN A 69 -0.73 -11.86 -9.24
N LYS A 70 0.27 -11.79 -10.13
CA LYS A 70 1.26 -12.86 -10.31
C LYS A 70 2.02 -13.21 -9.01
N ARG A 71 2.07 -12.29 -8.05
CA ARG A 71 2.71 -12.47 -6.74
C ARG A 71 1.84 -13.20 -5.73
N PHE A 72 0.53 -13.29 -5.94
CA PHE A 72 -0.33 -14.11 -5.11
C PHE A 72 -0.01 -15.58 -5.34
N THR A 73 0.06 -16.34 -4.25
CA THR A 73 0.19 -17.80 -4.25
C THR A 73 -1.17 -18.46 -4.51
N GLN A 74 -1.23 -19.80 -4.61
CA GLN A 74 -2.51 -20.50 -4.67
C GLN A 74 -3.28 -20.39 -3.35
N ASP A 75 -2.57 -20.42 -2.23
CA ASP A 75 -3.14 -20.28 -0.89
C ASP A 75 -3.75 -18.88 -0.69
N ASP A 76 -3.07 -17.82 -1.16
CA ASP A 76 -3.61 -16.46 -1.14
C ASP A 76 -4.92 -16.36 -1.93
N ARG A 77 -4.95 -16.94 -3.14
CA ARG A 77 -6.16 -16.94 -3.98
C ARG A 77 -7.32 -17.68 -3.32
N ALA A 78 -7.06 -18.84 -2.72
CA ALA A 78 -8.07 -19.60 -1.99
C ALA A 78 -8.58 -18.84 -0.76
N MET A 79 -7.68 -18.21 -0.01
CA MET A 79 -8.01 -17.34 1.12
C MET A 79 -8.88 -16.17 0.67
N PHE A 80 -8.48 -15.45 -0.38
CA PHE A 80 -9.26 -14.33 -0.91
C PHE A 80 -10.65 -14.80 -1.32
N GLN A 81 -10.78 -15.87 -2.10
CA GLN A 81 -12.10 -16.37 -2.51
C GLN A 81 -13.00 -16.66 -1.30
N LYS A 82 -12.48 -17.33 -0.27
CA LYS A 82 -13.22 -17.61 0.96
C LYS A 82 -13.68 -16.34 1.69
N ILE A 83 -12.83 -15.31 1.75
CA ILE A 83 -13.15 -14.02 2.36
C ILE A 83 -14.24 -13.32 1.55
N LEU A 84 -14.09 -13.23 0.23
CA LEU A 84 -15.06 -12.58 -0.65
C LEU A 84 -16.43 -13.27 -0.60
N ASP A 85 -16.46 -14.61 -0.60
CA ASP A 85 -17.71 -15.39 -0.44
C ASP A 85 -18.38 -15.15 0.91
N THR A 86 -17.59 -14.93 1.96
CA THR A 86 -18.10 -14.63 3.30
C THR A 86 -18.72 -13.24 3.35
N ILE A 87 -18.03 -12.24 2.81
CA ILE A 87 -18.53 -10.86 2.70
C ILE A 87 -19.82 -10.83 1.85
N LYS A 88 -19.83 -11.53 0.71
CA LYS A 88 -21.02 -11.64 -0.15
C LYS A 88 -22.20 -12.28 0.55
N ARG A 89 -21.99 -13.41 1.25
CA ARG A 89 -23.07 -14.10 2.01
C ARG A 89 -23.62 -13.26 3.16
N SER A 90 -22.81 -12.39 3.74
CA SER A 90 -23.28 -11.43 4.76
C SER A 90 -24.12 -10.29 4.20
N GLY A 91 -24.20 -10.16 2.87
CA GLY A 91 -24.91 -9.06 2.20
C GLY A 91 -24.19 -7.72 2.22
N LYS A 92 -22.95 -7.66 2.73
CA LYS A 92 -22.18 -6.41 2.86
C LYS A 92 -21.73 -5.84 1.51
N CYS A 93 -21.09 -6.65 0.66
CA CYS A 93 -20.59 -6.21 -0.63
C CYS A 93 -20.40 -7.39 -1.60
N ASP A 94 -20.69 -7.21 -2.88
CA ASP A 94 -20.39 -8.22 -3.92
C ASP A 94 -19.05 -7.87 -4.59
N ILE A 95 -18.00 -8.60 -4.21
CA ILE A 95 -16.63 -8.33 -4.67
C ILE A 95 -16.19 -9.44 -5.62
N VAL A 96 -15.87 -9.06 -6.85
CA VAL A 96 -15.41 -9.99 -7.89
C VAL A 96 -13.90 -10.21 -7.78
N PHE A 97 -13.45 -11.46 -7.79
CA PHE A 97 -12.04 -11.80 -7.98
C PHE A 97 -11.73 -11.82 -9.48
N LEU A 98 -11.06 -10.78 -9.98
CA LEU A 98 -10.79 -10.56 -11.40
C LEU A 98 -9.45 -11.15 -11.80
N LYS A 99 -9.46 -12.23 -12.57
CA LYS A 99 -8.30 -12.73 -13.33
C LYS A 99 -8.34 -12.12 -14.73
N TRP A 100 -7.25 -11.48 -15.14
CA TRP A 100 -7.24 -10.63 -16.34
C TRP A 100 -7.60 -11.39 -17.62
N GLU A 101 -7.17 -12.64 -17.71
CA GLU A 101 -7.40 -13.55 -18.83
C GLU A 101 -8.87 -13.94 -19.02
N ASP A 102 -9.70 -13.82 -17.98
CA ASP A 102 -11.10 -14.25 -18.00
C ASP A 102 -12.05 -13.19 -18.57
N TYR A 103 -11.56 -11.97 -18.84
CA TYR A 103 -12.38 -10.83 -19.23
C TYR A 103 -11.75 -10.02 -20.36
N SER A 104 -12.56 -9.53 -21.30
CA SER A 104 -12.14 -8.49 -22.24
C SER A 104 -11.82 -7.18 -21.52
N PHE A 105 -11.00 -6.32 -22.13
CA PHE A 105 -10.70 -5.00 -21.56
C PHE A 105 -11.95 -4.16 -21.27
N GLN A 106 -12.97 -4.23 -22.14
CA GLN A 106 -14.23 -3.49 -21.95
C GLN A 106 -15.02 -4.02 -20.75
N GLU A 107 -15.07 -5.34 -20.55
CA GLU A 107 -15.71 -5.95 -19.38
C GLU A 107 -14.99 -5.58 -18.09
N GLN A 108 -13.65 -5.65 -18.09
CA GLN A 108 -12.86 -5.20 -16.96
C GLN A 108 -13.17 -3.73 -16.64
N LEU A 109 -13.19 -2.85 -17.65
CA LEU A 109 -13.48 -1.43 -17.45
C LEU A 109 -14.88 -1.18 -16.89
N ARG A 110 -15.89 -1.99 -17.25
CA ARG A 110 -17.22 -1.95 -16.64
C ARG A 110 -17.20 -2.39 -15.18
N ILE A 111 -16.52 -3.48 -14.86
CA ILE A 111 -16.37 -3.97 -13.48
C ILE A 111 -15.75 -2.87 -12.61
N PHE A 112 -14.64 -2.26 -13.06
CA PHE A 112 -14.03 -1.16 -12.33
C PHE A 112 -14.97 0.05 -12.24
N ALA A 113 -15.64 0.44 -13.33
CA ALA A 113 -16.54 1.60 -13.33
C ALA A 113 -17.68 1.48 -12.32
N ASP A 114 -18.19 0.27 -12.10
CA ASP A 114 -19.29 -0.03 -11.19
C ASP A 114 -18.83 -0.30 -9.74
N SER A 115 -17.51 -0.45 -9.50
CA SER A 115 -16.97 -0.84 -8.20
C SER A 115 -16.90 0.34 -7.22
N ASP A 116 -17.34 0.10 -5.98
CA ASP A 116 -17.12 0.94 -4.81
C ASP A 116 -15.77 0.66 -4.14
N VAL A 117 -15.36 -0.61 -4.11
CA VAL A 117 -14.12 -1.04 -3.46
C VAL A 117 -13.17 -1.66 -4.48
N TYR A 118 -11.94 -1.16 -4.54
CA TYR A 118 -10.86 -1.78 -5.31
C TYR A 118 -9.80 -2.33 -4.38
N ILE A 119 -9.48 -3.61 -4.49
CA ILE A 119 -8.45 -4.28 -3.70
C ILE A 119 -7.29 -4.63 -4.64
N SER A 120 -6.10 -4.15 -4.32
CA SER A 120 -4.89 -4.37 -5.11
C SER A 120 -3.75 -4.95 -4.28
N GLY A 121 -2.95 -5.81 -4.91
CA GLY A 121 -1.61 -6.19 -4.45
C GLY A 121 -0.54 -5.51 -5.29
N VAL A 122 0.70 -5.48 -4.81
CA VAL A 122 1.78 -4.75 -5.50
C VAL A 122 2.18 -5.39 -6.83
N GLY A 123 2.41 -4.55 -7.85
CA GLY A 123 2.96 -4.98 -9.14
C GLY A 123 1.92 -5.40 -10.17
N THR A 124 0.66 -4.96 -10.02
CA THR A 124 -0.28 -4.96 -11.15
C THR A 124 0.32 -4.05 -12.24
N GLY A 125 0.55 -4.58 -13.45
CA GLY A 125 1.30 -3.87 -14.51
C GLY A 125 0.78 -2.49 -14.88
N ILE A 126 -0.48 -2.18 -14.52
CA ILE A 126 -1.09 -0.85 -14.48
C ILE A 126 -2.09 -0.87 -13.32
N THR A 127 -1.89 -0.03 -12.31
CA THR A 127 -2.86 0.13 -11.20
C THR A 127 -4.16 0.70 -11.77
N ARG A 128 -5.30 0.16 -11.33
CA ARG A 128 -6.63 0.55 -11.85
C ARG A 128 -7.49 1.30 -10.83
N ALA A 129 -6.85 1.76 -9.75
CA ALA A 129 -7.48 2.57 -8.71
C ALA A 129 -8.28 3.74 -9.31
N HIS A 130 -7.71 4.42 -10.30
CA HIS A 130 -8.36 5.55 -10.97
C HIS A 130 -9.65 5.20 -11.72
N MET A 131 -9.86 3.92 -12.06
CA MET A 131 -10.99 3.44 -12.84
C MET A 131 -12.26 3.22 -12.01
N ILE A 132 -12.19 3.23 -10.68
CA ILE A 132 -13.41 3.14 -9.85
C ILE A 132 -14.13 4.49 -9.75
N LYS A 133 -15.38 4.47 -9.27
CA LYS A 133 -16.22 5.68 -9.18
C LYS A 133 -15.78 6.61 -8.03
N PRO A 134 -16.05 7.92 -8.15
CA PRO A 134 -15.84 8.87 -7.04
C PRO A 134 -16.55 8.44 -5.75
N GLY A 135 -15.87 8.57 -4.63
CA GLY A 135 -16.32 8.05 -3.33
C GLY A 135 -15.94 6.59 -3.08
N GLY A 136 -15.38 5.88 -4.07
CA GLY A 136 -14.86 4.54 -3.89
C GLY A 136 -13.59 4.49 -3.03
N VAL A 137 -13.27 3.32 -2.48
CA VAL A 137 -12.12 3.09 -1.59
C VAL A 137 -11.14 2.10 -2.22
N VAL A 138 -9.86 2.44 -2.19
CA VAL A 138 -8.75 1.57 -2.62
C VAL A 138 -8.10 0.92 -1.41
N VAL A 139 -8.10 -0.41 -1.36
CA VAL A 139 -7.39 -1.22 -0.38
C VAL A 139 -6.08 -1.72 -1.00
N ASN A 140 -4.96 -1.19 -0.51
CA ASN A 140 -3.63 -1.59 -0.92
C ASN A 140 -3.14 -2.68 0.03
N LEU A 141 -3.12 -3.94 -0.44
CA LEU A 141 -2.65 -5.09 0.33
C LEU A 141 -1.13 -5.09 0.53
N GLY A 142 -0.40 -4.35 -0.31
CA GLY A 142 1.05 -4.29 -0.25
C GLY A 142 1.71 -5.61 -0.69
N GLU A 143 2.99 -5.73 -0.39
CA GLU A 143 3.74 -6.98 -0.42
C GLU A 143 4.93 -6.92 0.55
N LEU A 144 5.47 -8.09 0.90
CA LEU A 144 6.80 -8.20 1.51
C LEU A 144 7.84 -8.29 0.39
N GLU A 145 8.45 -7.16 0.07
CA GLU A 145 9.42 -7.03 -1.02
C GLU A 145 10.84 -7.38 -0.54
N SER A 146 11.58 -8.13 -1.36
CA SER A 146 12.96 -8.53 -1.13
C SER A 146 13.92 -7.75 -2.03
N LEU A 147 14.89 -7.02 -1.46
CA LEU A 147 15.83 -6.16 -2.20
C LEU A 147 17.23 -6.16 -1.54
N GLY A 148 18.26 -5.84 -2.32
CA GLY A 148 19.67 -5.73 -1.88
C GLY A 148 20.45 -7.03 -1.90
N ASP A 149 21.76 -6.93 -1.61
CA ASP A 149 22.68 -8.05 -1.42
C ASP A 149 23.58 -7.75 -0.20
N PRO A 150 23.43 -8.49 0.93
CA PRO A 150 22.48 -9.58 1.13
C PRO A 150 21.03 -9.10 1.15
N ALA A 151 20.12 -9.99 0.74
CA ALA A 151 18.72 -9.66 0.56
C ALA A 151 18.03 -9.32 1.90
N ARG A 152 17.33 -8.19 1.93
CA ARG A 152 16.45 -7.77 3.03
C ARG A 152 15.00 -7.71 2.56
N VAL A 153 14.08 -7.90 3.50
CA VAL A 153 12.64 -7.85 3.27
C VAL A 153 11.97 -6.69 4.00
N GLN A 154 11.00 -6.01 3.36
CA GLN A 154 10.18 -4.97 3.99
C GLN A 154 8.79 -4.89 3.36
N ALA A 155 7.82 -4.32 4.09
CA ALA A 155 6.51 -4.00 3.53
C ALA A 155 6.60 -2.87 2.48
N SER A 156 5.91 -3.03 1.35
CA SER A 156 5.91 -2.08 0.23
C SER A 156 4.49 -1.90 -0.31
N TYR A 157 4.09 -0.66 -0.64
CA TYR A 157 2.75 -0.32 -1.14
C TYR A 157 2.85 0.52 -2.42
N ARG A 158 3.47 -0.04 -3.48
CA ARG A 158 3.80 0.67 -4.72
C ARG A 158 2.61 1.32 -5.47
N ASP A 159 1.37 0.97 -5.14
CA ASP A 159 0.15 1.58 -5.71
C ASP A 159 -0.23 2.92 -5.05
N VAL A 160 0.50 3.35 -4.01
CA VAL A 160 0.28 4.59 -3.24
C VAL A 160 0.17 5.84 -4.10
N GLN A 161 0.89 5.92 -5.22
CA GLN A 161 0.88 7.09 -6.11
C GLN A 161 -0.51 7.39 -6.69
N PHE A 162 -1.31 6.36 -6.97
CA PHE A 162 -2.65 6.54 -7.54
C PHE A 162 -3.71 6.80 -6.46
N SER A 163 -3.59 6.13 -5.30
CA SER A 163 -4.50 6.35 -4.18
C SER A 163 -4.28 7.71 -3.51
N THR A 164 -3.05 8.22 -3.50
CA THR A 164 -2.71 9.57 -3.01
C THR A 164 -3.09 10.64 -4.04
N GLY A 165 -2.78 10.44 -5.32
CA GLY A 165 -3.03 11.39 -6.40
C GLY A 165 -4.49 11.51 -6.86
N ALA A 166 -5.38 10.64 -6.38
CA ALA A 166 -6.81 10.66 -6.69
C ALA A 166 -7.63 10.99 -5.43
N PRO A 167 -7.75 12.27 -5.03
CA PRO A 167 -8.50 12.66 -3.82
C PRO A 167 -10.02 12.48 -3.96
N TYR A 168 -10.51 12.02 -5.11
CA TYR A 168 -11.89 11.53 -5.25
C TYR A 168 -12.07 10.10 -4.75
N LEU A 169 -11.00 9.44 -4.29
CA LEU A 169 -10.99 8.07 -3.77
C LEU A 169 -10.56 8.08 -2.30
N GLY A 170 -11.03 7.09 -1.55
CA GLY A 170 -10.48 6.70 -0.26
C GLY A 170 -9.28 5.77 -0.45
N ALA A 171 -8.38 5.74 0.54
CA ALA A 171 -7.26 4.82 0.55
C ALA A 171 -7.17 4.12 1.90
N MET A 172 -6.87 2.83 1.86
CA MET A 172 -6.57 1.98 3.01
C MET A 172 -5.37 1.11 2.67
N PHE A 173 -4.59 0.75 3.69
CA PHE A 173 -3.36 -0.01 3.54
C PHE A 173 -3.38 -1.16 4.54
N TYR A 174 -3.11 -2.37 4.05
CA TYR A 174 -2.93 -3.54 4.93
C TYR A 174 -1.82 -3.24 5.94
N PRO A 175 -1.93 -3.63 7.22
CA PRO A 175 -0.97 -3.18 8.22
C PRO A 175 0.48 -3.66 7.93
N PRO A 176 1.47 -2.76 7.81
CA PRO A 176 2.86 -3.13 7.52
C PRO A 176 3.47 -3.97 8.63
N ARG A 177 3.03 -3.76 9.88
CA ARG A 177 3.43 -4.58 11.03
C ARG A 177 3.14 -6.07 10.82
N LEU A 178 2.00 -6.41 10.22
CA LEU A 178 1.66 -7.82 9.98
C LEU A 178 2.54 -8.43 8.88
N TRP A 179 2.94 -7.65 7.87
CA TRP A 179 3.96 -8.07 6.92
C TRP A 179 5.31 -8.32 7.62
N ASN A 180 5.73 -7.39 8.48
CA ASN A 180 6.99 -7.49 9.20
C ASN A 180 7.05 -8.69 10.15
N ILE A 181 5.95 -9.01 10.83
CA ILE A 181 5.91 -10.14 11.77
C ILE A 181 5.78 -11.46 11.01
N TYR A 182 4.78 -11.59 10.12
CA TYR A 182 4.39 -12.89 9.59
C TYR A 182 4.94 -13.17 8.19
N GLY A 183 5.24 -12.12 7.40
CA GLY A 183 5.68 -12.24 6.01
C GLY A 183 4.67 -12.87 5.06
N GLU A 184 3.42 -13.02 5.50
CA GLU A 184 2.31 -13.58 4.74
C GLU A 184 1.00 -12.90 5.16
N PHE A 185 0.01 -12.88 4.27
CA PHE A 185 -1.30 -12.34 4.57
C PHE A 185 -1.94 -13.08 5.75
N GLN A 186 -2.52 -12.31 6.67
CA GLN A 186 -3.33 -12.85 7.75
C GLN A 186 -4.80 -12.77 7.32
N PRO A 187 -5.53 -13.90 7.20
CA PRO A 187 -6.90 -13.91 6.68
C PRO A 187 -7.83 -12.94 7.41
N GLU A 188 -7.71 -12.87 8.73
CA GLU A 188 -8.54 -12.01 9.57
C GLU A 188 -8.28 -10.52 9.30
N ALA A 189 -7.02 -10.15 9.08
CA ALA A 189 -6.63 -8.78 8.77
C ALA A 189 -7.02 -8.36 7.35
N VAL A 190 -6.92 -9.28 6.38
CA VAL A 190 -7.41 -9.06 5.01
C VAL A 190 -8.92 -8.87 5.02
N GLN A 191 -9.67 -9.74 5.70
CA GLN A 191 -11.12 -9.57 5.82
C GLN A 191 -11.47 -8.27 6.52
N TYR A 192 -10.81 -7.98 7.66
CA TYR A 192 -11.06 -6.77 8.43
C TYR A 192 -10.87 -5.49 7.62
N ILE A 193 -9.77 -5.37 6.86
CA ILE A 193 -9.52 -4.15 6.07
C ILE A 193 -10.50 -4.01 4.89
N ILE A 194 -10.93 -5.13 4.27
CA ILE A 194 -11.95 -5.08 3.22
C ILE A 194 -13.29 -4.63 3.83
N GLU A 195 -13.70 -5.18 4.96
CA GLU A 195 -14.91 -4.74 5.65
C GLU A 195 -14.84 -3.27 6.04
N LYS A 196 -13.69 -2.78 6.52
CA LYS A 196 -13.49 -1.35 6.79
C LYS A 196 -13.58 -0.47 5.55
N ALA A 197 -13.14 -0.97 4.40
CA ALA A 197 -13.29 -0.24 3.14
C ALA A 197 -14.76 -0.14 2.73
N VAL A 198 -15.54 -1.22 2.93
CA VAL A 198 -17.00 -1.22 2.71
C VAL A 198 -17.68 -0.23 3.66
N ASP A 199 -17.39 -0.29 4.97
CA ASP A 199 -17.93 0.65 5.97
C ASP A 199 -17.63 2.10 5.54
N LYS A 200 -16.40 2.40 5.09
CA LYS A 200 -16.00 3.74 4.65
C LYS A 200 -16.72 4.21 3.38
N VAL A 201 -17.06 3.31 2.46
CA VAL A 201 -17.90 3.63 1.30
C VAL A 201 -19.30 4.02 1.76
N GLU A 202 -19.88 3.26 2.69
CA GLU A 202 -21.24 3.49 3.19
C GLU A 202 -21.36 4.78 4.02
N GLU A 203 -20.40 5.02 4.90
CA GLU A 203 -20.29 6.25 5.70
C GLU A 203 -20.03 7.48 4.80
N GLY A 204 -19.24 7.29 3.75
CA GLY A 204 -18.72 8.34 2.89
C GLY A 204 -17.61 9.16 3.55
N PHE A 205 -16.97 10.01 2.75
CA PHE A 205 -15.91 10.91 3.21
C PHE A 205 -15.91 12.21 2.38
N PRO A 206 -15.31 13.30 2.88
CA PRO A 206 -15.23 14.56 2.13
C PRO A 206 -14.55 14.37 0.77
N LEU A 207 -15.11 15.00 -0.27
CA LEU A 207 -14.52 15.06 -1.61
C LEU A 207 -14.24 16.54 -1.96
N PRO A 208 -12.98 16.92 -2.31
CA PRO A 208 -11.79 16.08 -2.29
C PRO A 208 -11.42 15.63 -0.86
N ARG A 209 -10.92 14.40 -0.75
CA ARG A 209 -10.36 13.86 0.49
C ARG A 209 -9.11 14.66 0.87
N PRO A 210 -8.86 14.93 2.16
CA PRO A 210 -7.57 15.44 2.62
C PRO A 210 -6.38 14.57 2.13
N LEU A 211 -5.21 15.18 1.97
CA LEU A 211 -4.03 14.50 1.42
C LEU A 211 -3.52 13.42 2.36
N GLU A 212 -3.43 13.78 3.63
CA GLU A 212 -3.00 12.95 4.75
C GLU A 212 -3.78 11.64 4.88
N ASP A 213 -5.05 11.64 4.48
CA ASP A 213 -5.93 10.47 4.48
C ASP A 213 -5.66 9.51 3.30
N GLY A 214 -4.86 9.95 2.33
CA GLY A 214 -4.43 9.16 1.18
C GLY A 214 -3.05 8.52 1.31
N LEU A 215 -2.24 9.03 2.23
CA LEU A 215 -0.84 8.65 2.37
C LEU A 215 -0.68 7.25 2.97
N SER A 216 0.26 6.47 2.43
CA SER A 216 0.76 5.25 3.07
C SER A 216 1.47 5.57 4.39
N HIS A 217 1.81 4.54 5.17
CA HIS A 217 2.61 4.70 6.39
C HIS A 217 3.95 5.40 6.13
N VAL A 218 4.57 5.07 5.00
CA VAL A 218 5.81 5.70 4.52
C VAL A 218 5.54 7.13 4.07
N GLY A 219 4.47 7.34 3.29
CA GLY A 219 4.07 8.67 2.82
C GLY A 219 3.81 9.66 3.97
N LYS A 220 3.18 9.21 5.07
CA LYS A 220 2.96 10.03 6.27
C LYS A 220 4.27 10.41 6.97
N SER A 221 5.22 9.49 7.02
CA SER A 221 6.55 9.76 7.58
C SER A 221 7.29 10.80 6.74
N PHE A 222 7.18 10.66 5.43
CA PHE A 222 7.80 11.57 4.47
C PHE A 222 7.19 12.97 4.48
N ASP A 223 5.87 13.07 4.55
CA ASP A 223 5.16 14.35 4.67
C ASP A 223 5.68 15.16 5.87
N LYS A 224 5.81 14.52 7.03
CA LYS A 224 6.39 15.17 8.22
C LYS A 224 7.85 15.56 8.05
N TYR A 225 8.66 14.71 7.41
CA TYR A 225 10.05 15.05 7.05
C TYR A 225 10.11 16.33 6.21
N CYS A 226 9.25 16.45 5.20
CA CYS A 226 9.19 17.62 4.34
C CYS A 226 8.66 18.88 5.03
N GLN A 227 7.74 18.72 5.99
CA GLN A 227 7.26 19.84 6.81
C GLN A 227 8.34 20.36 7.76
N GLU A 228 9.16 19.47 8.34
CA GLU A 228 10.25 19.87 9.25
C GLU A 228 11.44 20.48 8.50
N SER A 229 11.81 19.96 7.32
CA SER A 229 12.90 20.52 6.50
C SER A 229 12.51 20.61 5.02
N PRO A 230 11.91 21.74 4.59
CA PRO A 230 11.59 21.99 3.19
C PRO A 230 12.82 21.94 2.28
N THR A 231 13.99 22.36 2.76
CA THR A 231 15.25 22.34 1.99
C THR A 231 15.78 20.94 1.77
N ASP A 232 15.75 20.07 2.80
CA ASP A 232 16.15 18.67 2.63
C ASP A 232 15.14 17.93 1.73
N CYS A 233 13.86 18.27 1.81
CA CYS A 233 12.82 17.76 0.93
C CYS A 233 13.06 18.16 -0.54
N GLU A 234 13.32 19.43 -0.82
CA GLU A 234 13.62 19.91 -2.18
C GLU A 234 14.89 19.25 -2.74
N SER A 235 15.91 19.09 -1.91
CA SER A 235 17.15 18.40 -2.30
C SER A 235 16.87 16.96 -2.73
N LEU A 236 16.07 16.23 -1.96
CA LEU A 236 15.66 14.88 -2.29
C LEU A 236 14.80 14.82 -3.55
N GLU A 237 13.84 15.75 -3.70
CA GLU A 237 13.02 15.84 -4.90
C GLU A 237 13.90 15.99 -6.16
N VAL A 238 14.99 16.75 -6.10
CA VAL A 238 15.93 16.86 -7.21
C VAL A 238 16.58 15.52 -7.54
N GLU A 239 17.07 14.78 -6.54
CA GLU A 239 17.73 13.49 -6.77
C GLU A 239 16.81 12.44 -7.39
N LEU A 240 15.55 12.43 -6.96
CA LEU A 240 14.54 11.51 -7.45
C LEU A 240 14.12 11.76 -8.90
N ASN A 241 14.57 12.87 -9.50
CA ASN A 241 14.34 13.22 -10.89
C ASN A 241 15.69 13.23 -11.65
N PRO A 242 16.27 12.05 -11.93
CA PRO A 242 17.63 11.94 -12.46
C PRO A 242 17.79 12.56 -13.85
N PHE A 243 16.69 12.76 -14.58
CA PHE A 243 16.68 13.38 -15.90
C PHE A 243 16.64 14.92 -15.87
N ASP A 244 16.36 15.53 -14.72
CA ASP A 244 16.17 16.98 -14.62
C ASP A 244 17.47 17.75 -14.33
N ARG A 245 18.56 17.05 -13.98
CA ARG A 245 19.90 17.64 -13.83
C ARG A 245 20.99 16.70 -14.35
N ALA A 246 21.91 17.24 -15.14
CA ALA A 246 23.13 16.52 -15.53
C ALA A 246 23.95 16.19 -14.28
N GLY A 247 24.32 14.92 -14.10
CA GLY A 247 25.08 14.43 -12.95
C GLY A 247 24.27 13.76 -11.85
N ASN A 248 22.92 13.75 -11.93
CA ASN A 248 22.12 12.95 -11.03
C ASN A 248 22.25 11.46 -11.36
N ASP A 249 22.51 10.65 -10.33
CA ASP A 249 22.61 9.20 -10.48
C ASP A 249 21.22 8.56 -10.35
N TYR A 250 20.84 7.74 -11.33
CA TYR A 250 19.63 6.90 -11.27
C TYR A 250 19.60 6.04 -10.00
N TRP A 251 20.77 5.69 -9.48
CA TRP A 251 20.88 4.92 -8.25
C TRP A 251 20.48 5.72 -7.03
N CYS A 252 20.80 7.02 -6.96
CA CYS A 252 20.27 7.86 -5.90
C CYS A 252 18.75 8.01 -6.02
N ALA A 253 18.21 8.12 -7.23
CA ALA A 253 16.76 8.16 -7.42
C ALA A 253 16.05 6.87 -6.94
N LEU A 254 16.67 5.71 -7.13
CA LEU A 254 16.16 4.44 -6.61
C LEU A 254 16.30 4.39 -5.09
N CYS A 255 17.50 4.66 -4.57
CA CYS A 255 17.82 4.55 -3.15
C CYS A 255 17.06 5.53 -2.25
N SER A 256 16.75 6.70 -2.78
CA SER A 256 15.99 7.75 -2.11
C SER A 256 14.48 7.56 -2.26
N TRP A 257 14.02 6.54 -3.01
CA TRP A 257 12.60 6.33 -3.21
C TRP A 257 11.92 6.05 -1.87
N PRO A 258 10.82 6.73 -1.52
CA PRO A 258 10.24 6.75 -0.17
C PRO A 258 10.00 5.36 0.40
N GLU A 259 9.37 4.50 -0.41
CA GLU A 259 9.05 3.12 -0.05
C GLU A 259 10.31 2.28 0.21
N TYR A 260 11.51 2.72 -0.19
CA TYR A 260 12.78 2.01 0.03
C TYR A 260 13.68 2.64 1.10
N ILE A 261 13.29 3.79 1.67
CA ILE A 261 14.08 4.47 2.71
C ILE A 261 14.21 3.60 3.99
N GLY A 262 13.31 2.62 4.18
CA GLY A 262 13.38 1.63 5.26
C GLY A 262 14.26 0.41 5.01
N LEU A 263 14.78 0.21 3.77
CA LEU A 263 15.73 -0.86 3.46
C LEU A 263 17.11 -0.48 3.95
N ASP A 264 17.40 -0.85 5.19
CA ASP A 264 18.72 -0.61 5.80
C ASP A 264 19.89 -1.28 5.01
N SER A 265 19.64 -2.23 4.09
CA SER A 265 20.66 -2.78 3.16
C SER A 265 21.07 -1.81 2.06
N MET A 266 20.23 -0.83 1.73
CA MET A 266 20.66 0.23 0.85
C MET A 266 21.38 1.34 1.64
N TRP A 267 21.09 1.51 2.95
CA TRP A 267 21.72 2.53 3.81
C TRP A 267 21.58 2.31 5.32
N ARG A 268 22.67 2.53 6.12
CA ARG A 268 22.64 3.45 7.30
C ARG A 268 24.00 3.80 7.95
N LYS A 269 24.00 5.02 8.49
CA LYS A 269 25.01 5.87 9.20
C LYS A 269 26.45 5.84 8.67
N GLY A 270 26.76 6.81 7.81
CA GLY A 270 28.09 7.02 7.21
C GLY A 270 28.30 6.32 5.86
N GLN A 271 27.26 5.69 5.31
CA GLN A 271 27.35 4.78 4.17
C GLN A 271 26.70 5.32 2.90
N ARG A 272 26.95 4.60 1.82
CA ARG A 272 26.62 4.81 0.41
C ARG A 272 25.48 3.85 0.01
N CYS A 273 24.67 4.20 -1.00
CA CYS A 273 23.71 3.35 -1.72
C CYS A 273 24.48 2.15 -2.26
N GLU A 274 24.27 0.98 -1.69
CA GLU A 274 24.88 -0.24 -2.17
C GLU A 274 23.87 -1.01 -3.01
N TRP A 275 24.16 -1.13 -4.31
CA TRP A 275 23.36 -1.92 -5.23
C TRP A 275 24.29 -2.73 -6.11
N TYR A 276 24.33 -4.05 -5.89
CA TYR A 276 25.33 -4.96 -6.43
C TYR A 276 26.76 -4.53 -6.06
N ASP A 277 27.56 -4.11 -7.05
CA ASP A 277 28.97 -3.74 -6.92
C ASP A 277 29.18 -2.21 -6.87
N GLN A 278 28.10 -1.42 -6.87
CA GLN A 278 28.16 0.04 -6.91
C GLN A 278 27.77 0.64 -5.57
N SER A 279 28.58 1.61 -5.14
CA SER A 279 28.45 2.33 -3.87
C SER A 279 28.36 3.83 -4.16
N ARG A 280 27.22 4.48 -3.88
CA ARG A 280 26.97 5.91 -4.17
C ARG A 280 26.58 6.73 -2.94
N SER A 281 27.08 7.96 -2.78
CA SER A 281 26.58 8.85 -1.72
C SER A 281 25.43 9.69 -2.28
N CYS A 282 24.31 9.77 -1.56
CA CYS A 282 23.08 10.45 -1.96
C CYS A 282 22.66 11.39 -0.84
N HIS A 283 22.03 12.50 -1.21
CA HIS A 283 21.64 13.58 -0.34
C HIS A 283 20.29 13.30 0.33
N PHE A 284 20.33 12.47 1.38
CA PHE A 284 19.17 12.20 2.22
C PHE A 284 19.49 12.34 3.72
N ASN A 285 18.68 13.13 4.43
CA ASN A 285 18.86 13.38 5.86
C ASN A 285 18.17 12.28 6.69
N TYR A 286 18.85 11.13 6.83
CA TYR A 286 18.33 9.98 7.58
C TYR A 286 18.01 10.30 9.03
N GLU A 287 18.85 11.10 9.71
CA GLU A 287 18.63 11.44 11.12
C GLU A 287 17.33 12.23 11.31
N LEU A 288 16.96 13.07 10.33
CA LEU A 288 15.68 13.75 10.32
C LEU A 288 14.52 12.79 10.00
N PHE A 289 14.65 11.95 8.96
CA PHE A 289 13.59 11.01 8.60
C PHE A 289 13.29 10.02 9.73
N ASP A 290 14.31 9.58 10.46
CA ASP A 290 14.19 8.67 11.59
C ASP A 290 13.35 9.20 12.74
N ARG A 291 13.22 10.52 12.87
CA ARG A 291 12.33 11.14 13.87
C ARG A 291 10.86 10.94 13.52
N HIS A 292 10.56 10.77 12.23
CA HIS A 292 9.19 10.70 11.70
C HIS A 292 8.80 9.31 11.21
N ARG A 293 9.77 8.43 10.96
CA ARG A 293 9.50 7.10 10.42
C ARG A 293 8.54 6.33 11.31
N SER A 294 7.58 5.65 10.68
CA SER A 294 6.77 4.66 11.36
C SER A 294 7.66 3.60 12.02
N PRO A 295 7.38 3.17 13.26
CA PRO A 295 8.08 2.03 13.87
C PRO A 295 7.86 0.72 13.10
N ASP A 296 6.82 0.68 12.25
CA ASP A 296 6.53 -0.46 11.37
C ASP A 296 7.19 -0.33 9.98
N HIS A 297 7.95 0.74 9.71
CA HIS A 297 8.75 0.87 8.49
C HIS A 297 10.17 0.38 8.76
N VAL A 298 10.34 -0.94 8.71
CA VAL A 298 11.57 -1.65 9.07
C VAL A 298 11.86 -2.74 8.05
N ALA A 299 13.13 -2.91 7.69
CA ALA A 299 13.60 -4.03 6.88
C ALA A 299 14.28 -5.10 7.74
N PHE A 300 14.07 -6.36 7.40
CA PHE A 300 14.65 -7.51 8.09
C PHE A 300 15.60 -8.27 7.17
N ASP A 301 16.60 -8.92 7.74
CA ASP A 301 17.36 -9.94 7.02
C ASP A 301 16.42 -11.04 6.51
N LYS A 302 16.49 -11.34 5.21
CA LYS A 302 15.53 -12.25 4.58
C LYS A 302 15.64 -13.68 5.11
N GLU A 303 16.86 -14.22 5.18
CA GLU A 303 17.09 -15.60 5.59
C GLU A 303 16.63 -15.82 7.03
N CYS A 304 16.94 -14.86 7.92
CA CYS A 304 16.45 -14.87 9.29
C CYS A 304 14.92 -14.81 9.37
N HIS A 305 14.30 -13.91 8.60
CA HIS A 305 12.85 -13.74 8.61
C HIS A 305 12.15 -15.03 8.18
N GLU A 306 12.64 -15.66 7.11
CA GLU A 306 12.14 -16.94 6.62
C GLU A 306 12.35 -18.07 7.64
N ALA A 307 13.52 -18.15 8.27
CA ALA A 307 13.80 -19.13 9.33
C ALA A 307 12.88 -18.95 10.56
N SER A 308 12.43 -17.72 10.82
CA SER A 308 11.57 -17.39 11.96
C SER A 308 10.09 -17.71 11.76
N ARG A 309 9.65 -18.04 10.53
CA ARG A 309 8.22 -18.27 10.18
C ARG A 309 7.53 -19.29 11.09
N GLY A 310 8.20 -20.39 11.42
CA GLY A 310 7.64 -21.41 12.30
C GLY A 310 7.35 -20.89 13.71
N SER A 311 8.19 -19.98 14.22
CA SER A 311 7.97 -19.33 15.51
C SER A 311 6.82 -18.33 15.45
N MET A 312 6.76 -17.54 14.38
CA MET A 312 5.71 -16.54 14.17
C MET A 312 4.32 -17.17 14.05
N ARG A 313 4.21 -18.35 13.42
CA ARG A 313 2.94 -19.11 13.38
C ARG A 313 2.48 -19.56 14.77
N ARG A 314 3.39 -20.04 15.63
CA ARG A 314 3.05 -20.37 17.03
C ARG A 314 2.65 -19.13 17.83
N GLN A 315 3.33 -18.01 17.61
CA GLN A 315 2.99 -16.74 18.26
C GLN A 315 1.61 -16.25 17.84
N ARG A 316 1.27 -16.36 16.54
CA ARG A 316 -0.07 -16.08 16.02
C ARG A 316 -1.14 -16.89 16.78
N GLU A 317 -0.97 -18.20 16.88
CA GLU A 317 -1.91 -19.09 17.58
C GLU A 317 -2.07 -18.69 19.06
N LYS A 318 -0.95 -18.38 19.74
CA LYS A 318 -0.96 -17.92 21.13
C LYS A 318 -1.72 -16.61 21.30
N LEU A 319 -1.45 -15.60 20.46
CA LEU A 319 -2.11 -14.29 20.53
C LEU A 319 -3.62 -14.40 20.29
N LEU A 320 -4.04 -15.22 19.32
CA LEU A 320 -5.45 -15.46 19.06
C LEU A 320 -6.12 -16.20 20.22
N ALA A 321 -5.47 -17.22 20.80
CA ALA A 321 -6.00 -17.94 21.95
C ALA A 321 -6.13 -17.03 23.19
N GLN A 322 -5.17 -16.14 23.41
CA GLN A 322 -5.22 -15.14 24.48
C GLN A 322 -6.39 -14.18 24.29
N LYS A 323 -6.56 -13.62 23.07
CA LYS A 323 -7.69 -12.74 22.76
C LYS A 323 -9.03 -13.46 22.91
N ALA A 324 -9.12 -14.71 22.47
CA ALA A 324 -10.32 -15.53 22.62
C ALA A 324 -10.69 -15.73 24.11
N ALA A 325 -9.68 -16.01 24.95
CA ALA A 325 -9.86 -16.12 26.39
C ALA A 325 -10.32 -14.81 27.06
N GLU A 326 -9.82 -13.65 26.61
CA GLU A 326 -10.27 -12.32 27.09
C GLU A 326 -11.78 -12.11 26.87
N PHE A 327 -12.33 -12.64 25.78
CA PHE A 327 -13.75 -12.55 25.44
C PHE A 327 -14.59 -13.74 25.91
N GLY A 328 -13.97 -14.78 26.49
CA GLY A 328 -14.66 -16.01 26.89
C GLY A 328 -15.27 -16.79 25.72
N VAL A 329 -14.62 -16.74 24.55
CA VAL A 329 -15.07 -17.41 23.32
C VAL A 329 -13.97 -18.31 22.74
N ASP A 330 -14.31 -19.16 21.78
CA ASP A 330 -13.33 -19.89 20.99
C ASP A 330 -12.64 -18.96 19.96
N VAL A 331 -11.42 -19.31 19.53
CA VAL A 331 -10.68 -18.56 18.49
C VAL A 331 -11.50 -18.39 17.22
N SER A 332 -12.27 -19.41 16.82
CA SER A 332 -13.14 -19.37 15.64
C SER A 332 -14.32 -18.39 15.76
N ALA A 333 -14.64 -17.93 16.97
CA ALA A 333 -15.71 -16.98 17.25
C ALA A 333 -15.20 -15.54 17.38
N LEU A 334 -13.88 -15.30 17.32
CA LEU A 334 -13.34 -13.95 17.23
C LEU A 334 -13.78 -13.28 15.94
N THR A 335 -14.20 -12.03 16.04
CA THR A 335 -14.42 -11.20 14.84
C THR A 335 -13.10 -10.93 14.13
N PRO A 336 -13.11 -10.67 12.81
CA PRO A 336 -11.90 -10.28 12.08
C PRO A 336 -11.15 -9.11 12.73
N GLY A 337 -11.88 -8.13 13.28
CA GLY A 337 -11.30 -6.99 13.98
C GLY A 337 -10.57 -7.36 15.28
N GLN A 338 -11.20 -8.18 16.15
CA GLN A 338 -10.58 -8.63 17.40
C GLN A 338 -9.34 -9.50 17.12
N ALA A 339 -9.42 -10.40 16.14
CA ALA A 339 -8.28 -11.22 15.74
C ALA A 339 -7.15 -10.34 15.19
N THR A 340 -7.46 -9.38 14.31
CA THR A 340 -6.46 -8.44 13.78
C THR A 340 -5.79 -7.62 14.89
N GLU A 341 -6.56 -7.11 15.84
CA GLU A 341 -6.03 -6.40 17.01
C GLU A 341 -5.05 -7.27 17.80
N ALA A 342 -5.38 -8.54 18.04
CA ALA A 342 -4.49 -9.47 18.73
C ALA A 342 -3.18 -9.70 17.97
N LEU A 343 -3.25 -9.88 16.65
CA LEU A 343 -2.07 -10.12 15.82
C LEU A 343 -1.15 -8.88 15.75
N LEU A 344 -1.71 -7.68 15.84
CA LEU A 344 -0.93 -6.44 15.88
C LEU A 344 -0.14 -6.28 17.19
N MET A 345 -0.54 -6.96 18.28
CA MET A 345 0.22 -7.00 19.54
C MET A 345 1.44 -7.92 19.48
N GLY A 346 1.64 -8.67 18.38
CA GLY A 346 2.83 -9.47 18.19
C GLY A 346 4.10 -8.63 18.08
N ASP A 347 5.19 -9.20 18.56
CA ASP A 347 6.53 -8.69 18.32
C ASP A 347 7.10 -9.25 17.02
N PRO A 348 7.87 -8.46 16.26
CA PRO A 348 8.57 -8.97 15.09
C PRO A 348 9.56 -10.07 15.49
N PRO A 349 9.98 -10.93 14.54
CA PRO A 349 11.00 -11.92 14.81
C PRO A 349 12.30 -11.26 15.30
N GLU A 350 13.13 -12.00 16.06
CA GLU A 350 14.48 -11.58 16.48
C GLU A 350 15.46 -11.57 15.31
N CYS A 351 15.10 -10.85 14.25
CA CYS A 351 15.92 -10.63 13.09
C CYS A 351 16.49 -9.21 13.16
N PRO A 352 17.81 -9.04 13.07
CA PRO A 352 18.43 -7.73 13.10
C PRO A 352 17.79 -6.80 12.06
N ALA A 353 17.15 -5.74 12.56
CA ALA A 353 16.59 -4.68 11.74
C ALA A 353 17.67 -3.88 10.98
N ARG A 354 18.95 -4.07 11.33
CA ARG A 354 20.12 -3.48 10.69
C ARG A 354 21.04 -4.56 10.14
N TYR A 355 21.73 -4.27 9.05
CA TYR A 355 22.80 -5.14 8.55
C TYR A 355 24.02 -4.98 9.46
N GLU A 356 24.53 -6.09 9.99
CA GLU A 356 25.80 -6.13 10.72
C GLU A 356 26.71 -7.16 10.04
N GLU A 357 27.76 -6.66 9.38
CA GLU A 357 28.72 -7.48 8.65
C GLU A 357 29.35 -8.53 9.58
N GLY A 358 29.29 -9.81 9.18
CA GLY A 358 29.88 -10.92 9.94
C GLY A 358 29.02 -11.51 11.07
N ARG A 359 27.80 -11.02 11.31
CA ARG A 359 26.84 -11.73 12.19
C ARG A 359 26.11 -12.81 11.42
N THR A 360 26.32 -14.08 11.78
CA THR A 360 25.40 -15.16 11.42
C THR A 360 24.10 -14.95 12.20
N CYS A 361 22.97 -14.92 11.49
CA CYS A 361 21.65 -14.77 12.11
C CYS A 361 21.38 -15.93 13.09
N SER A 362 21.62 -15.72 14.38
CA SER A 362 21.14 -16.63 15.41
C SER A 362 19.65 -16.38 15.60
N CYS A 363 18.83 -17.03 14.77
CA CYS A 363 17.39 -17.06 14.94
C CYS A 363 17.08 -17.89 16.20
N GLN A 364 17.36 -17.34 17.38
CA GLN A 364 16.99 -18.03 18.61
C GLN A 364 15.48 -17.87 18.80
N PRO A 365 14.77 -18.94 19.17
CA PRO A 365 13.38 -18.79 19.56
C PRO A 365 13.34 -17.93 20.82
N LEU A 366 12.56 -16.84 20.77
CA LEU A 366 12.23 -16.03 21.93
C LEU A 366 11.81 -16.93 23.10
N VAL A 367 12.72 -17.08 24.07
CA VAL A 367 12.39 -17.62 25.39
C VAL A 367 11.86 -16.45 26.19
N TRP A 368 10.55 -16.20 26.11
CA TRP A 368 9.92 -15.23 27.01
C TRP A 368 9.75 -15.84 28.40
N MET A 369 10.21 -15.09 29.41
CA MET A 369 9.98 -15.32 30.84
C MET A 369 8.52 -15.13 31.23
#